data_AF-A0A257QFZ1-F1
#
_entry.id   AF-A0A257QFZ1-F1
#
_cell.length_a   1.000
_cell.length_b   1.000
_cell.length_c   1.000
_cell.angle_alpha   90.00
_cell.angle_beta   90.00
_cell.angle_gamma   90.00
#
_symmetry.space_group_name_H-M   'P 1'
#
loop_
_entity.id
_entity.type
_entity.pdbx_description
1 polymer ?
#
loop_
_entity_poly.entity_id
_entity_poly.type
_entity_poly.pdbx_seq_one_letter_code
_entity_poly.pdbx_strand_id
1 'polypeptide(L)'
;MNWLRAIYNFLLLGPLFTTIYAVQSPQVPSLNLPNRELLDIVWDYHLSDFSQDSYSKAVEVLFTQYETAANTKLGPGPRGKVGLKVYTASGPGLATPVPLTKAVIQALERRGWKSNQIFILDQSEYQLRQCGYLPMLGLGGGDKFQNKYDVYVLESGKYYDPNWFYDSPLPSLEPDAIYSRNWATTYNEGRKSYLPVPLLLDADYWINLPMVCDLQAIGVGGALANATLWAIS
;
A
#
# COMPACT_ATOMS: atom_id res chain seq x y z
N MET A 1 81.88 -21.16 -10.59
CA MET A 1 80.97 -21.50 -11.71
C MET A 1 79.98 -20.35 -11.83
N ASN A 2 80.44 -19.16 -12.23
CA ASN A 2 80.53 -18.69 -13.62
C ASN A 2 79.21 -18.81 -14.39
N TRP A 3 78.60 -17.79 -15.02
CA TRP A 3 78.70 -16.33 -15.19
C TRP A 3 77.43 -16.01 -16.03
N LEU A 4 76.84 -14.82 -15.89
CA LEU A 4 76.15 -14.04 -16.94
C LEU A 4 74.90 -14.58 -17.68
N ARG A 5 73.88 -13.72 -17.80
CA ARG A 5 73.50 -12.92 -19.00
C ARG A 5 72.02 -12.53 -18.84
N ALA A 6 71.69 -11.26 -18.67
CA ALA A 6 71.69 -10.17 -19.65
C ALA A 6 70.25 -9.85 -20.05
N ILE A 7 69.85 -8.63 -19.67
CA ILE A 7 68.83 -7.83 -20.34
C ILE A 7 69.11 -7.88 -21.84
N TYR A 8 68.13 -8.28 -22.66
CA TYR A 8 67.97 -7.76 -24.02
C TYR A 8 66.52 -7.89 -24.48
N ASN A 9 66.01 -6.76 -24.99
CA ASN A 9 64.82 -6.60 -25.80
C ASN A 9 64.62 -7.74 -26.80
N PHE A 10 63.38 -8.15 -27.05
CA PHE A 10 62.85 -8.16 -28.43
C PHE A 10 61.32 -8.24 -28.43
N LEU A 11 60.72 -7.25 -29.09
CA LEU A 11 59.38 -7.28 -29.65
C LEU A 11 59.12 -8.62 -30.35
N LEU A 12 58.03 -9.31 -29.96
CA LEU A 12 57.22 -10.06 -30.92
C LEU A 12 55.75 -9.86 -30.56
N LEU A 13 55.11 -9.04 -31.39
CA LEU A 13 53.67 -8.96 -31.57
C LEU A 13 53.12 -10.37 -31.79
N GLY A 14 52.40 -10.89 -30.80
CA GLY A 14 51.50 -12.03 -30.96
C GLY A 14 50.11 -11.61 -30.49
N PRO A 15 49.05 -11.76 -31.29
CA PRO A 15 47.71 -11.41 -30.85
C PRO A 15 47.33 -12.38 -29.73
N LEU A 16 47.29 -11.88 -28.49
CA LEU A 16 46.57 -12.54 -27.42
C LEU A 16 45.09 -12.54 -27.83
N PHE A 17 44.65 -13.62 -28.46
CA PHE A 17 43.24 -13.98 -28.49
C PHE A 17 42.84 -14.28 -27.05
N THR A 18 42.48 -13.24 -26.30
CA THR A 18 41.69 -13.40 -25.09
C THR A 18 40.31 -13.85 -25.52
N THR A 19 40.07 -15.15 -25.46
CA THR A 19 38.72 -15.70 -25.53
C THR A 19 37.98 -15.22 -24.29
N ILE A 20 37.31 -14.07 -24.40
CA ILE A 20 36.33 -13.62 -23.41
C ILE A 20 35.16 -14.59 -23.57
N TYR A 21 35.06 -15.56 -22.68
CA TYR A 21 33.78 -16.22 -22.46
C TYR A 21 32.85 -15.16 -21.88
N ALA A 22 32.02 -14.57 -22.74
CA ALA A 22 30.83 -13.89 -22.27
C ALA A 22 30.03 -14.97 -21.53
N VAL A 23 30.04 -14.92 -20.20
CA VAL A 23 29.04 -15.60 -19.39
C VAL A 23 27.73 -14.96 -19.82
N GLN A 24 27.01 -15.61 -20.74
CA GLN A 24 25.64 -15.25 -21.02
C GLN A 24 24.93 -15.31 -19.67
N SER A 25 24.48 -14.15 -19.21
CA SER A 25 23.54 -14.09 -18.10
C SER A 25 22.44 -15.11 -18.42
N PRO A 26 22.10 -16.02 -17.49
CA PRO A 26 21.03 -16.97 -17.74
C PRO A 26 19.84 -16.15 -18.23
N GLN A 27 19.36 -16.47 -19.43
CA GLN A 27 18.12 -15.90 -19.94
C GLN A 27 17.07 -16.25 -18.90
N VAL A 28 16.67 -15.27 -18.08
CA VAL A 28 15.54 -15.43 -17.19
C VAL A 28 14.40 -15.81 -18.13
N PRO A 29 13.79 -17.01 -18.00
CA PRO A 29 12.64 -17.35 -18.82
C PRO A 29 11.67 -16.19 -18.69
N SER A 30 11.26 -15.60 -19.81
CA SER A 30 10.17 -14.64 -19.78
C SER A 30 9.04 -15.30 -19.02
N LEU A 31 8.74 -14.80 -17.81
CA LEU A 31 7.57 -15.24 -17.07
C LEU A 31 6.40 -15.00 -18.02
N ASN A 32 5.86 -16.09 -18.57
CA ASN A 32 4.54 -16.08 -19.15
C ASN A 32 3.59 -15.77 -17.98
N LEU A 33 3.45 -14.48 -17.69
CA LEU A 33 2.44 -13.97 -16.79
C LEU A 33 1.12 -14.56 -17.28
N PRO A 34 0.30 -15.16 -16.40
CA PRO A 34 -0.93 -15.79 -16.83
C PRO A 34 -1.81 -14.75 -17.55
N ASN A 35 -1.85 -14.94 -18.88
CA ASN A 35 -2.89 -14.71 -19.86
C ASN A 35 -3.95 -13.66 -19.53
N ARG A 36 -3.95 -12.58 -20.34
CA ARG A 36 -5.09 -11.78 -20.89
C ARG A 36 -6.42 -11.64 -20.13
N GLU A 37 -6.96 -12.68 -19.52
CA GLU A 37 -8.21 -12.66 -18.73
C GLU A 37 -8.11 -11.76 -17.48
N LEU A 38 -6.92 -11.60 -16.89
CA LEU A 38 -6.70 -10.63 -15.81
C LEU A 38 -6.68 -9.17 -16.32
N LEU A 39 -6.38 -8.94 -17.60
CA LEU A 39 -6.42 -7.58 -18.16
C LEU A 39 -7.86 -7.07 -18.31
N ASP A 40 -8.84 -7.96 -18.46
CA ASP A 40 -10.26 -7.58 -18.56
C ASP A 40 -10.83 -7.03 -17.25
N ILE A 41 -10.11 -7.18 -16.12
CA ILE A 41 -10.48 -6.65 -14.80
C ILE A 41 -9.52 -5.58 -14.28
N VAL A 42 -8.46 -5.25 -15.03
CA VAL A 42 -7.50 -4.20 -14.66
C VAL A 42 -7.72 -3.00 -15.56
N TRP A 43 -8.12 -1.89 -14.95
CA TRP A 43 -8.21 -0.60 -15.61
C TRP A 43 -7.07 0.29 -15.15
N ASP A 44 -6.35 0.87 -16.11
CA ASP A 44 -5.26 1.79 -15.87
C ASP A 44 -5.49 3.12 -16.59
N TYR A 45 -4.84 4.16 -16.07
CA TYR A 45 -4.87 5.49 -16.67
C TYR A 45 -3.50 6.14 -16.52
N HIS A 46 -2.90 6.53 -17.64
CA HIS A 46 -1.63 7.25 -17.65
C HIS A 46 -1.86 8.72 -17.29
N LEU A 47 -1.34 9.14 -16.13
CA LEU A 47 -1.41 10.53 -15.68
C LEU A 47 -0.47 11.43 -16.49
N SER A 48 -0.93 12.62 -16.86
CA SER A 48 -0.06 13.65 -17.46
C SER A 48 0.86 14.32 -16.44
N ASP A 49 0.38 14.50 -15.21
CA ASP A 49 1.11 14.99 -14.05
C ASP A 49 0.44 14.51 -12.76
N PHE A 50 0.98 14.88 -11.60
CA PHE A 50 0.44 14.53 -10.28
C PHE A 50 -0.47 15.62 -9.68
N SER A 51 -1.06 16.49 -10.50
CA SER A 51 -1.98 17.52 -10.05
C SER A 51 -3.35 16.96 -9.68
N GLN A 52 -4.12 17.76 -8.92
CA GLN A 52 -5.51 17.44 -8.57
C GLN A 52 -6.37 17.16 -9.81
N ASP A 53 -6.22 17.95 -10.87
CA ASP A 53 -7.06 17.84 -12.05
C ASP A 53 -6.76 16.57 -12.85
N SER A 54 -5.47 16.19 -12.93
CA SER A 54 -5.05 14.92 -13.56
C SER A 54 -5.65 13.73 -12.81
N TYR A 55 -5.58 13.73 -11.48
CA TYR A 55 -6.22 12.68 -10.67
C TYR A 55 -7.74 12.67 -10.82
N SER A 56 -8.41 13.84 -10.79
CA SER A 56 -9.86 13.93 -10.95
C SER A 56 -10.34 13.35 -12.28
N LYS A 57 -9.62 13.62 -13.37
CA LYS A 57 -9.90 13.03 -14.69
C LYS A 57 -9.70 11.52 -14.69
N ALA A 58 -8.57 11.05 -14.17
CA ALA A 58 -8.24 9.63 -14.12
C ALA A 58 -9.26 8.83 -13.32
N VAL A 59 -9.61 9.30 -12.13
CA VAL A 59 -10.59 8.65 -11.25
C VAL A 59 -11.97 8.55 -11.93
N GLU A 60 -12.43 9.61 -12.60
CA GLU A 60 -13.72 9.54 -13.30
C GLU A 60 -13.73 8.54 -14.44
N VAL A 61 -12.63 8.48 -15.21
CA VAL A 61 -12.49 7.49 -16.28
C VAL A 61 -12.55 6.07 -15.70
N LEU A 62 -11.75 5.80 -14.66
CA LEU A 62 -11.67 4.48 -14.03
C LEU A 62 -13.00 4.07 -13.37
N PHE A 63 -13.68 4.99 -12.67
CA PHE A 63 -14.98 4.68 -12.07
C PHE A 63 -16.04 4.42 -13.14
N THR A 64 -16.06 5.21 -14.22
CA THR A 64 -17.01 5.00 -15.33
C THR A 64 -16.77 3.65 -16.03
N GLN A 65 -15.51 3.28 -16.22
CA GLN A 65 -15.13 1.97 -16.78
C GLN A 65 -15.59 0.84 -15.86
N TYR A 66 -15.33 0.94 -14.55
CA TYR A 66 -15.82 -0.02 -13.57
C TYR A 66 -17.34 -0.13 -13.60
N GLU A 67 -18.08 0.99 -13.58
CA GLU A 67 -19.54 1.00 -13.57
C GLU A 67 -20.14 0.37 -14.84
N THR A 68 -19.47 0.60 -15.98
CA THR A 68 -19.85 0.00 -17.27
C THR A 68 -19.60 -1.50 -17.28
N ALA A 69 -18.41 -1.93 -16.85
CA ALA A 69 -18.02 -3.34 -16.84
C ALA A 69 -18.82 -4.16 -15.82
N ALA A 70 -19.08 -3.60 -14.63
CA ALA A 70 -19.89 -4.22 -13.58
C ALA A 70 -21.40 -4.10 -13.83
N ASN A 71 -21.81 -3.40 -14.89
CA ASN A 71 -23.21 -3.05 -15.19
C ASN A 71 -23.97 -2.55 -13.95
N THR A 72 -23.30 -1.76 -13.11
CA THR A 72 -23.78 -1.28 -11.82
C THR A 72 -23.21 0.09 -11.56
N LYS A 73 -24.06 1.05 -11.19
CA LYS A 73 -23.58 2.38 -10.77
C LYS A 73 -23.08 2.33 -9.34
N LEU A 74 -21.97 3.01 -9.09
CA LEU A 74 -21.53 3.29 -7.73
C LEU A 74 -22.53 4.30 -7.14
N GLY A 75 -23.08 3.96 -5.97
CA GLY A 75 -23.95 4.84 -5.22
C GLY A 75 -24.08 4.38 -3.76
N PRO A 76 -24.66 5.19 -2.88
CA PRO A 76 -24.92 4.79 -1.50
C PRO A 76 -25.78 3.53 -1.43
N GLY A 77 -25.34 2.53 -0.67
CA GLY A 77 -26.11 1.33 -0.38
C GLY A 77 -27.01 1.49 0.86
N PRO A 78 -27.52 0.38 1.42
CA PRO A 78 -28.40 0.40 2.59
C PRO A 78 -27.78 1.03 3.85
N ARG A 79 -26.46 0.85 4.06
CA ARG A 79 -25.76 1.47 5.21
C ARG A 79 -25.46 2.94 4.95
N GLY A 80 -25.44 3.33 3.69
CA GLY A 80 -25.17 4.68 3.23
C GLY A 80 -23.77 5.15 3.57
N LYS A 81 -22.77 4.27 3.64
CA LYS A 81 -21.38 4.62 4.01
C LYS A 81 -20.37 4.03 3.04
N VAL A 82 -19.31 4.78 2.78
CA VAL A 82 -18.14 4.34 1.99
C VAL A 82 -16.84 4.69 2.71
N GLY A 83 -15.95 3.71 2.81
CA GLY A 83 -14.64 3.85 3.45
C GLY A 83 -13.52 4.04 2.44
N LEU A 84 -12.55 4.90 2.74
CA LEU A 84 -11.32 5.06 1.96
C LEU A 84 -10.13 4.61 2.81
N LYS A 85 -9.53 3.46 2.45
CA LYS A 85 -8.29 3.00 3.08
C LYS A 85 -7.10 3.63 2.39
N VAL A 86 -6.53 4.67 3.00
CA VAL A 86 -5.31 5.32 2.50
C VAL A 86 -4.06 4.65 3.06
N TYR A 87 -2.91 4.92 2.46
CA TYR A 87 -1.61 4.43 2.88
C TYR A 87 -0.73 5.60 3.34
N THR A 88 -0.33 5.62 4.60
CA THR A 88 0.55 6.68 5.16
C THR A 88 1.81 6.14 5.84
N ALA A 89 1.97 4.82 5.92
CA ALA A 89 3.02 4.21 6.75
C ALA A 89 4.46 4.58 6.35
N SER A 90 4.72 4.77 5.05
CA SER A 90 6.04 5.21 4.55
C SER A 90 6.28 6.72 4.65
N GLY A 91 5.32 7.49 5.18
CA GLY A 91 5.44 8.92 5.39
C GLY A 91 5.31 9.78 4.12
N PRO A 92 5.54 11.09 4.25
CA PRO A 92 5.36 12.07 3.16
C PRO A 92 6.20 11.73 1.92
N GLY A 93 5.61 11.85 0.74
CA GLY A 93 6.25 11.53 -0.54
C GLY A 93 6.08 10.08 -0.99
N LEU A 94 5.80 9.15 -0.06
CA LEU A 94 5.49 7.74 -0.35
C LEU A 94 4.10 7.31 0.16
N ALA A 95 3.34 8.24 0.74
CA ALA A 95 1.95 8.06 1.11
C ALA A 95 1.01 8.22 -0.09
N THR A 96 -0.24 7.74 0.06
CA THR A 96 -1.32 8.02 -0.89
C THR A 96 -1.38 9.54 -1.11
N PRO A 97 -1.31 10.01 -2.37
CA PRO A 97 -1.36 11.43 -2.64
C PRO A 97 -2.68 12.02 -2.18
N VAL A 98 -2.62 13.07 -1.34
CA VAL A 98 -3.80 13.83 -0.94
C VAL A 98 -4.67 14.24 -2.15
N PRO A 99 -4.10 14.70 -3.29
CA PRO A 99 -4.89 15.01 -4.47
C PRO A 99 -5.69 13.83 -5.05
N LEU A 100 -5.13 12.62 -5.00
CA LEU A 100 -5.84 11.39 -5.40
C LEU A 100 -7.03 11.12 -4.47
N THR A 101 -6.85 11.21 -3.15
CA THR A 101 -7.98 11.01 -2.22
C THR A 101 -9.07 12.06 -2.43
N LYS A 102 -8.71 13.32 -2.67
CA LYS A 102 -9.69 14.36 -3.02
C LYS A 102 -10.46 14.04 -4.31
N ALA A 103 -9.77 13.55 -5.33
CA ALA A 103 -10.39 13.17 -6.60
C ALA A 103 -11.42 12.04 -6.42
N VAL A 104 -11.07 11.02 -5.64
CA VAL A 104 -11.97 9.92 -5.26
C VAL A 104 -13.18 10.42 -4.49
N ILE A 105 -12.98 11.27 -3.48
CA ILE A 105 -14.08 11.86 -2.72
C ILE A 105 -15.03 12.64 -3.63
N GLN A 106 -14.51 13.50 -4.50
CA GLN A 106 -15.33 14.28 -5.42
C GLN A 106 -16.11 13.39 -6.40
N ALA A 107 -15.51 12.28 -6.85
CA ALA A 107 -16.16 11.31 -7.72
C ALA A 107 -17.31 10.57 -7.01
N LEU A 108 -17.13 10.25 -5.72
CA LEU A 108 -18.19 9.71 -4.87
C LEU A 108 -19.28 10.74 -4.60
N GLU A 109 -18.94 11.99 -4.30
CA GLU A 109 -19.95 13.05 -4.09
C GLU A 109 -20.84 13.27 -5.33
N ARG A 110 -20.25 13.23 -6.54
CA ARG A 110 -21.01 13.27 -7.81
C ARG A 110 -21.98 12.10 -7.98
N ARG A 111 -21.71 10.98 -7.33
CA ARG A 111 -22.53 9.76 -7.32
C ARG A 111 -23.53 9.70 -6.17
N GLY A 112 -23.63 10.77 -5.37
CA GLY A 112 -24.69 10.97 -4.39
C GLY A 112 -24.30 10.70 -2.94
N TRP A 113 -23.03 10.37 -2.66
CA TRP A 113 -22.56 10.31 -1.27
C TRP A 113 -22.44 11.71 -0.66
N LYS A 114 -22.90 11.85 0.59
CA LYS A 114 -22.70 13.06 1.40
C LYS A 114 -21.39 12.95 2.18
N SER A 115 -20.88 14.07 2.68
CA SER A 115 -19.61 14.05 3.41
C SER A 115 -19.62 13.24 4.70
N ASN A 116 -20.75 13.20 5.42
CA ASN A 116 -20.91 12.36 6.60
C ASN A 116 -21.10 10.86 6.28
N GLN A 117 -21.10 10.50 5.00
CA GLN A 117 -21.19 9.14 4.49
C GLN A 117 -19.84 8.64 3.96
N ILE A 118 -18.83 9.51 3.89
CA ILE A 118 -17.49 9.19 3.41
C ILE A 118 -16.53 9.33 4.59
N PHE A 119 -15.81 8.26 4.90
CA PHE A 119 -14.77 8.27 5.93
C PHE A 119 -13.45 7.77 5.36
N ILE A 120 -12.37 8.28 5.92
CA ILE A 120 -10.99 7.88 5.62
C ILE A 120 -10.48 7.09 6.81
N LEU A 121 -9.63 6.10 6.58
CA LEU A 121 -8.95 5.42 7.67
C LEU A 121 -7.51 5.04 7.31
N ASP A 122 -6.68 4.99 8.34
CA ASP A 122 -5.37 4.35 8.32
C ASP A 122 -4.91 4.03 9.75
N GLN A 123 -3.74 3.39 9.88
CA GLN A 123 -3.24 2.88 11.14
C GLN A 123 -2.87 4.01 12.13
N SER A 124 -1.87 4.82 11.79
CA SER A 124 -1.23 5.75 12.73
C SER A 124 -1.74 7.18 12.61
N GLU A 125 -2.14 7.77 13.74
CA GLU A 125 -2.54 9.18 13.79
C GLU A 125 -1.39 10.10 13.42
N TYR A 126 -0.19 9.79 13.91
CA TYR A 126 1.02 10.55 13.62
C TYR A 126 1.26 10.61 12.11
N GLN A 127 1.22 9.46 11.42
CA GLN A 127 1.44 9.41 9.98
C GLN A 127 0.34 10.11 9.19
N LEU A 128 -0.92 9.97 9.59
CA LEU A 128 -2.04 10.72 9.00
C LEU A 128 -1.81 12.24 9.10
N ARG A 129 -1.28 12.74 10.23
CA ARG A 129 -0.94 14.16 10.39
C ARG A 129 0.26 14.57 9.53
N GLN A 130 1.34 13.78 9.53
CA GLN A 130 2.53 14.06 8.71
C GLN A 130 2.21 14.10 7.22
N CYS A 131 1.33 13.21 6.74
CA CYS A 131 0.95 13.11 5.34
C CYS A 131 -0.16 14.08 4.91
N GLY A 132 -0.62 14.96 5.82
CA GLY A 132 -1.59 16.01 5.51
C GLY A 132 -3.05 15.56 5.46
N TYR A 133 -3.39 14.39 6.00
CA TYR A 133 -4.77 13.93 6.17
C TYR A 133 -5.43 14.49 7.43
N LEU A 134 -4.63 14.77 8.46
CA LEU A 134 -5.07 15.44 9.66
C LEU A 134 -4.22 16.70 9.91
N PRO A 135 -4.80 17.76 10.49
CA PRO A 135 -4.03 18.94 10.89
C PRO A 135 -2.95 18.62 11.93
N MET A 136 -1.88 19.40 12.05
CA MET A 136 -0.90 19.20 13.13
C MET A 136 -1.50 19.55 14.51
N LEU A 137 -1.16 18.80 15.56
CA LEU A 137 -1.70 19.02 16.92
C LEU A 137 -1.43 20.43 17.46
N GLY A 138 -0.25 20.99 17.19
CA GLY A 138 0.13 22.35 17.60
C GLY A 138 -0.67 23.47 16.92
N LEU A 139 -1.49 23.16 15.91
CA LEU A 139 -2.35 24.11 15.20
C LEU A 139 -3.83 24.01 15.67
N GLY A 140 -4.11 23.29 16.76
CA GLY A 140 -5.47 23.13 17.30
C GLY A 140 -6.36 22.22 16.44
N GLY A 141 -5.74 21.29 15.72
CA GLY A 141 -6.39 20.50 14.69
C GLY A 141 -7.35 19.40 15.18
N GLY A 142 -8.53 19.31 14.55
CA GLY A 142 -9.52 18.25 14.79
C GLY A 142 -9.20 16.88 14.17
N ASP A 143 -10.21 16.01 14.14
CA ASP A 143 -10.18 14.61 13.68
C ASP A 143 -10.77 14.42 12.27
N LYS A 144 -10.90 15.51 11.50
CA LYS A 144 -11.52 15.52 10.18
C LYS A 144 -10.55 15.97 9.09
N PHE A 145 -10.57 15.24 7.99
CA PHE A 145 -9.90 15.65 6.75
C PHE A 145 -10.67 16.81 6.11
N GLN A 146 -9.95 17.89 5.81
CA GLN A 146 -10.52 19.16 5.30
C GLN A 146 -11.66 19.72 6.16
N ASN A 147 -11.66 19.43 7.47
CA ASN A 147 -12.73 19.79 8.40
C ASN A 147 -14.12 19.26 7.99
N LYS A 148 -14.19 18.25 7.11
CA LYS A 148 -15.45 17.81 6.48
C LYS A 148 -15.67 16.30 6.56
N TYR A 149 -14.63 15.49 6.35
CA TYR A 149 -14.72 14.03 6.29
C TYR A 149 -14.11 13.40 7.54
N ASP A 150 -14.75 12.38 8.09
CA ASP A 150 -14.25 11.68 9.27
C ASP A 150 -12.97 10.91 8.95
N VAL A 151 -12.00 10.94 9.87
CA VAL A 151 -10.78 10.13 9.80
C VAL A 151 -10.75 9.16 10.98
N TYR A 152 -10.76 7.87 10.69
CA TYR A 152 -10.69 6.81 11.69
C TYR A 152 -9.25 6.35 11.85
N VAL A 153 -8.69 6.63 13.02
CA VAL A 153 -7.35 6.18 13.42
C VAL A 153 -7.45 4.80 14.05
N LEU A 154 -6.94 3.78 13.38
CA LEU A 154 -7.07 2.39 13.87
C LEU A 154 -6.23 2.12 15.12
N GLU A 155 -5.04 2.72 15.24
CA GLU A 155 -4.17 2.64 16.42
C GLU A 155 -4.86 3.07 17.72
N SER A 156 -5.96 3.83 17.64
CA SER A 156 -6.77 4.19 18.81
C SER A 156 -7.45 3.01 19.50
N GLY A 157 -7.53 1.84 18.84
CA GLY A 157 -8.20 0.64 19.36
C GLY A 157 -9.74 0.69 19.31
N LYS A 158 -10.33 1.86 19.03
CA LYS A 158 -11.80 2.08 19.09
C LYS A 158 -12.60 1.39 18.00
N TYR A 159 -11.93 1.01 16.90
CA TYR A 159 -12.57 0.52 15.68
C TYR A 159 -12.46 -1.00 15.52
N TYR A 160 -12.06 -1.71 16.56
CA TYR A 160 -11.97 -3.17 16.58
C TYR A 160 -13.01 -3.76 17.54
N ASP A 161 -13.58 -4.90 17.16
CA ASP A 161 -14.42 -5.69 18.07
C ASP A 161 -13.54 -6.77 18.72
N PRO A 162 -13.51 -6.88 20.06
CA PRO A 162 -12.68 -7.85 20.76
C PRO A 162 -13.03 -9.31 20.42
N ASN A 163 -14.23 -9.58 19.90
CA ASN A 163 -14.70 -10.89 19.50
C ASN A 163 -14.54 -11.16 17.99
N TRP A 164 -14.16 -10.15 17.20
CA TRP A 164 -14.04 -10.27 15.74
C TRP A 164 -12.57 -10.21 15.32
N PHE A 165 -11.93 -11.37 15.35
CA PHE A 165 -10.54 -11.54 14.95
C PHE A 165 -10.33 -12.85 14.21
N TYR A 166 -9.28 -12.88 13.39
CA TYR A 166 -8.70 -14.12 12.90
C TYR A 166 -7.64 -14.59 13.90
N ASP A 167 -7.75 -15.82 14.40
CA ASP A 167 -6.73 -16.44 15.23
C ASP A 167 -5.71 -17.18 14.34
N SER A 168 -4.49 -16.67 14.29
CA SER A 168 -3.39 -17.27 13.55
C SER A 168 -3.01 -18.63 14.17
N PRO A 169 -2.86 -19.69 13.36
CA PRO A 169 -2.36 -20.97 13.86
C PRO A 169 -0.86 -20.91 14.23
N LEU A 170 -0.16 -19.84 13.84
CA LEU A 170 1.24 -19.63 14.16
C LEU A 170 1.41 -19.11 15.60
N PRO A 171 2.55 -19.41 16.24
CA PRO A 171 2.88 -18.76 17.51
C PRO A 171 3.07 -17.26 17.31
N SER A 172 2.75 -16.48 18.35
CA SER A 172 2.98 -15.03 18.31
C SER A 172 4.46 -14.71 18.04
N LEU A 173 4.71 -13.73 17.17
CA LEU A 173 6.06 -13.28 16.80
C LEU A 173 6.68 -12.32 17.83
N GLU A 174 5.90 -11.83 18.81
CA GLU A 174 6.34 -10.90 19.84
C GLU A 174 7.38 -11.53 20.79
N PRO A 175 8.67 -11.13 20.74
CA PRO A 175 9.71 -11.66 21.63
C PRO A 175 9.42 -11.38 23.11
N ASP A 176 8.73 -10.27 23.37
CA ASP A 176 8.39 -9.79 24.70
C ASP A 176 7.31 -10.65 25.38
N ALA A 177 6.55 -11.46 24.64
CA ALA A 177 5.59 -12.40 25.23
C ALA A 177 6.28 -13.41 26.17
N ILE A 178 7.52 -13.81 25.85
CA ILE A 178 8.31 -14.78 26.63
C ILE A 178 8.82 -14.17 27.95
N TYR A 179 9.13 -12.87 27.97
CA TYR A 179 9.62 -12.17 29.17
C TYR A 179 8.52 -11.42 29.93
N SER A 180 7.30 -11.35 29.39
CA SER A 180 6.17 -10.72 30.07
C SER A 180 5.69 -11.58 31.25
N ARG A 181 5.37 -10.91 32.36
CA ARG A 181 4.81 -11.55 33.56
C ARG A 181 3.43 -12.22 33.31
N ASN A 182 2.81 -11.90 32.16
CA ASN A 182 1.51 -12.39 31.70
C ASN A 182 1.63 -13.09 30.33
N TRP A 183 2.64 -13.95 30.18
CA TRP A 183 2.96 -14.64 28.92
C TRP A 183 1.75 -15.26 28.22
N ALA A 184 0.82 -15.88 28.95
CA ALA A 184 -0.32 -16.58 28.36
C ALA A 184 -1.33 -15.64 27.70
N THR A 185 -1.56 -14.44 28.26
CA THR A 185 -2.46 -13.44 27.65
C THR A 185 -1.81 -12.73 26.49
N THR A 186 -0.53 -12.37 26.60
CA THR A 186 0.22 -11.70 25.51
C THR A 186 0.44 -12.65 24.33
N TYR A 187 0.71 -13.94 24.60
CA TYR A 187 0.84 -14.98 23.59
C TYR A 187 -0.45 -15.21 22.81
N ASN A 188 -1.59 -15.30 23.50
CA ASN A 188 -2.87 -15.52 22.84
C ASN A 188 -3.35 -14.27 22.08
N GLU A 189 -3.01 -13.08 22.55
CA GLU A 189 -3.38 -11.83 21.88
C GLU A 189 -2.53 -11.58 20.63
N GLY A 190 -1.23 -11.84 20.70
CA GLY A 190 -0.32 -11.69 19.56
C GLY A 190 -0.47 -12.77 18.48
N ARG A 191 -1.52 -13.58 18.53
CA ARG A 191 -1.97 -14.46 17.43
C ARG A 191 -3.21 -13.92 16.72
N LYS A 192 -3.87 -12.92 17.33
CA LYS A 192 -5.13 -12.39 16.83
C LYS A 192 -4.87 -11.25 15.86
N SER A 193 -5.42 -11.38 14.65
CA SER A 193 -5.46 -10.32 13.65
C SER A 193 -6.85 -9.71 13.65
N TYR A 194 -6.94 -8.46 14.09
CA TYR A 194 -8.19 -7.72 14.15
C TYR A 194 -8.45 -6.98 12.83
N LEU A 195 -9.70 -7.01 12.39
CA LEU A 195 -10.16 -6.24 11.23
C LEU A 195 -11.08 -5.11 11.72
N PRO A 196 -10.98 -3.91 11.12
CA PRO A 196 -11.71 -2.73 11.59
C PRO A 196 -13.17 -2.86 11.20
N VAL A 197 -14.01 -2.77 12.23
CA VAL A 197 -15.47 -2.80 12.15
C VAL A 197 -16.00 -1.81 11.10
N PRO A 198 -15.50 -0.56 10.98
CA PRO A 198 -16.01 0.37 9.99
C PRO A 198 -15.94 -0.12 8.55
N LEU A 199 -14.91 -0.90 8.18
CA LEU A 199 -14.78 -1.41 6.81
C LEU A 199 -15.64 -2.64 6.54
N LEU A 200 -15.80 -3.51 7.54
CA LEU A 200 -16.47 -4.79 7.36
C LEU A 200 -17.97 -4.72 7.61
N LEU A 201 -18.39 -3.96 8.62
CA LEU A 201 -19.74 -4.00 9.15
C LEU A 201 -20.52 -2.70 8.92
N ASP A 202 -19.84 -1.55 8.84
CA ASP A 202 -20.52 -0.24 8.74
C ASP A 202 -20.58 0.33 7.32
N ALA A 203 -19.64 -0.03 6.44
CA ALA A 203 -19.61 0.46 5.07
C ALA A 203 -20.35 -0.47 4.10
N ASP A 204 -20.99 0.11 3.07
CA ASP A 204 -21.47 -0.67 1.92
C ASP A 204 -20.32 -1.03 0.98
N TYR A 205 -19.38 -0.10 0.84
CA TYR A 205 -18.21 -0.22 -0.03
C TYR A 205 -16.99 0.35 0.67
N TRP A 206 -15.82 -0.15 0.32
CA TRP A 206 -14.59 0.55 0.63
C TRP A 206 -13.60 0.47 -0.53
N ILE A 207 -12.84 1.55 -0.69
CA ILE A 207 -11.87 1.70 -1.76
C ILE A 207 -10.50 1.73 -1.13
N ASN A 208 -9.68 0.77 -1.54
CA ASN A 208 -8.29 0.69 -1.15
C ASN A 208 -7.44 1.62 -2.04
N LEU A 209 -6.69 2.53 -1.43
CA LEU A 209 -5.81 3.48 -2.12
C LEU A 209 -4.35 3.21 -1.73
N PRO A 210 -3.73 2.11 -2.21
CA PRO A 210 -2.38 1.73 -1.84
C PRO A 210 -1.32 2.58 -2.53
N MET A 211 -0.08 2.50 -2.02
CA MET A 211 1.12 2.90 -2.75
C MET A 211 1.99 1.68 -2.99
N VAL A 212 2.59 1.60 -4.18
CA VAL A 212 3.62 0.61 -4.48
C VAL A 212 4.93 1.15 -3.93
N CYS A 213 5.52 0.41 -2.99
CA CYS A 213 6.77 0.78 -2.34
C CYS A 213 7.57 -0.46 -1.97
N ASP A 214 8.90 -0.34 -1.93
CA ASP A 214 9.74 -1.40 -1.41
C ASP A 214 9.60 -1.49 0.12
N LEU A 215 9.50 -2.71 0.63
CA LEU A 215 9.33 -3.00 2.05
C LEU A 215 10.30 -4.10 2.46
N GLN A 216 11.05 -3.85 3.53
CA GLN A 216 12.08 -4.77 3.99
C GLN A 216 11.54 -6.17 4.33
N ALA A 217 10.33 -6.25 4.90
CA ALA A 217 9.75 -7.51 5.36
C ALA A 217 9.14 -8.37 4.24
N ILE A 218 8.56 -7.74 3.22
CA ILE A 218 7.77 -8.44 2.18
C ILE A 218 8.25 -8.17 0.75
N GLY A 219 9.38 -7.48 0.60
CA GLY A 219 9.94 -7.07 -0.69
C GLY A 219 9.20 -5.87 -1.27
N VAL A 220 7.96 -6.06 -1.71
CA VAL A 220 7.15 -5.01 -2.35
C VAL A 220 5.77 -4.92 -1.69
N GLY A 221 5.43 -3.72 -1.24
CA GLY A 221 4.11 -3.33 -0.75
C GLY A 221 3.19 -2.87 -1.86
N GLY A 222 1.89 -2.98 -1.63
CA GLY A 222 0.88 -2.54 -2.58
C GLY A 222 -0.53 -2.80 -2.10
N ALA A 223 -1.44 -3.10 -3.04
CA ALA A 223 -2.87 -3.25 -2.77
C ALA A 223 -3.16 -4.23 -1.63
N LEU A 224 -2.61 -5.45 -1.69
CA LEU A 224 -2.91 -6.48 -0.69
C LEU A 224 -2.40 -6.09 0.71
N ALA A 225 -1.16 -5.64 0.83
CA ALA A 225 -0.57 -5.22 2.11
C ALA A 225 -1.34 -4.05 2.75
N ASN A 226 -1.82 -3.09 1.95
CA ASN A 226 -2.63 -1.98 2.46
C ASN A 226 -4.05 -2.41 2.83
N ALA A 227 -4.64 -3.35 2.07
CA ALA A 227 -5.98 -3.89 2.27
C ALA A 227 -6.09 -4.72 3.55
N THR A 228 -5.04 -5.48 3.90
CA THR A 228 -4.95 -6.18 5.18
C THR A 228 -4.65 -5.24 6.34
N LEU A 229 -4.49 -3.93 6.06
CA LEU A 229 -4.33 -2.87 7.06
C LEU A 229 -3.07 -3.03 7.92
N TRP A 230 -2.09 -3.76 7.43
CA TRP A 230 -0.96 -4.20 8.26
C TRP A 230 -1.39 -5.00 9.49
N ALA A 231 -2.59 -5.59 9.47
CA ALA A 231 -3.01 -6.61 10.43
C ALA A 231 -2.19 -7.88 10.15
N ILE A 232 -0.93 -7.82 10.54
CA ILE A 232 -0.03 -8.94 10.67
C ILE A 232 0.26 -8.99 12.16
N SER A 233 -0.19 -10.05 12.82
CA SER A 233 0.16 -10.35 14.22
C SER A 233 1.64 -10.66 14.37
#